data_AF-A0AAD5S1E8-F1
#
_entry.id   AF-A0AAD5S1E8-F1
#
_cell.length_a   1.000
_cell.length_b   1.000
_cell.length_c   1.000
_cell.angle_alpha   90.00
_cell.angle_beta   90.00
_cell.angle_gamma   90.00
#
_symmetry.space_group_name_H-M   'P 1'
#
loop_
_entity.id
_entity.type
_entity.pdbx_description
1 polymer ?
#
loop_
_entity_poly.entity_id
_entity_poly.type
_entity_poly.pdbx_seq_one_letter_code
_entity_poly.pdbx_strand_id
1 'polypeptide(L)'
;MTSLPNTTEPPDRISAWQSTLHTFLLTIAEGSDGDGDGEKNEKKDQGVIVPLATFFGVGVFCFLLFCCVRTVFRDIYAPRRSLAGGRPPRLPKGLFSWAPYVFNMPESVLISTVGLDGVMLLRFFKMCGRLFLILTLLGLAIVAPTNYYANPPALEDCKGILCEHALLYALSIRNVPFQSRWLSIHLLFTWIFSIIAYIYLIAYYRGMVELKLQYDEHVLRRTRMSKIEMRSVILFGIPRELRHEVDLASYIEGLGIGKVEN
;
A
#
# COMPACT_ATOMS: atom_id res chain seq x y z
N MET A 1 -16.07 75.23 22.04
CA MET A 1 -16.50 75.05 20.63
C MET A 1 -15.27 74.60 19.85
N THR A 2 -14.89 73.32 19.89
CA THR A 2 -15.35 72.18 19.06
C THR A 2 -15.03 72.31 17.57
N SER A 3 -13.91 71.71 17.15
CA SER A 3 -13.80 70.97 15.88
C SER A 3 -12.53 70.10 15.90
N LEU A 4 -12.69 68.79 16.11
CA LEU A 4 -11.64 67.79 15.90
C LEU A 4 -11.59 67.40 14.41
N PRO A 5 -10.40 67.17 13.82
CA PRO A 5 -10.27 66.74 12.44
C PRO A 5 -10.50 65.23 12.29
N ASN A 6 -11.09 64.89 11.14
CA ASN A 6 -11.44 63.56 10.63
C ASN A 6 -10.19 62.65 10.52
N THR A 7 -10.17 61.55 11.29
CA THR A 7 -9.17 60.48 11.15
C THR A 7 -9.66 59.45 10.13
N THR A 8 -9.01 59.40 8.98
CA THR A 8 -9.17 58.34 7.98
C THR A 8 -8.58 57.03 8.55
N GLU A 9 -9.45 56.04 8.78
CA GLU A 9 -9.05 54.68 9.15
C GLU A 9 -8.28 53.99 7.99
N PRO A 10 -7.28 53.13 8.29
CA PRO A 10 -6.55 52.38 7.27
C PRO A 10 -7.41 51.26 6.67
N PRO A 11 -7.25 50.93 5.38
CA PRO A 11 -8.10 49.94 4.71
C PRO A 11 -7.96 48.53 5.32
N ASP A 12 -9.12 47.96 5.66
CA ASP A 12 -9.26 46.63 6.27
C ASP A 12 -8.66 45.52 5.39
N ARG A 13 -7.50 45.00 5.81
CA ARG A 13 -6.78 43.87 5.17
C ARG A 13 -7.61 42.58 5.05
N ILE A 14 -8.76 42.51 5.73
CA ILE A 14 -9.67 41.36 5.72
C ILE A 14 -10.48 41.32 4.41
N SER A 15 -10.77 42.48 3.80
CA SER A 15 -11.57 42.58 2.56
C SER A 15 -10.80 42.12 1.30
N ALA A 16 -9.48 42.28 1.27
CA ALA A 16 -8.64 42.00 0.10
C ALA A 16 -8.50 40.49 -0.20
N TRP A 17 -8.50 39.64 0.83
CA TRP A 17 -8.50 38.18 0.64
C TRP A 17 -9.89 37.64 0.28
N GLN A 18 -10.96 38.31 0.73
CA GLN A 18 -12.32 37.95 0.32
C GLN A 18 -12.57 38.28 -1.15
N SER A 19 -12.12 39.45 -1.63
CA SER A 19 -12.25 39.79 -3.05
C SER A 19 -11.45 38.84 -3.94
N THR A 20 -10.21 38.50 -3.56
CA THR A 20 -9.38 37.57 -4.33
C THR A 20 -9.92 36.14 -4.32
N LEU A 21 -10.50 35.68 -3.20
CA LEU A 21 -11.21 34.40 -3.15
C LEU A 21 -12.48 34.40 -4.00
N HIS A 22 -13.25 35.48 -3.99
CA HIS A 22 -14.43 35.61 -4.84
C HIS A 22 -14.06 35.66 -6.32
N THR A 23 -13.01 36.40 -6.71
CA THR A 23 -12.51 36.42 -8.08
C THR A 23 -11.99 35.05 -8.50
N PHE A 24 -11.26 34.35 -7.64
CA PHE A 24 -10.76 33.00 -7.93
C PHE A 24 -11.89 31.97 -8.06
N LEU A 25 -12.91 32.04 -7.19
CA LEU A 25 -14.11 31.19 -7.26
C LEU A 25 -14.93 31.49 -8.52
N LEU A 26 -15.05 32.75 -8.92
CA LEU A 26 -15.69 33.13 -10.17
C LEU A 26 -14.90 32.65 -11.38
N THR A 27 -13.56 32.72 -11.38
CA THR A 27 -12.74 32.15 -12.48
C THR A 27 -12.88 30.63 -12.59
N ILE A 28 -13.05 29.92 -11.47
CA ILE A 28 -13.34 28.47 -11.49
C ILE A 28 -14.77 28.19 -11.97
N ALA A 29 -15.75 29.02 -11.61
CA ALA A 29 -17.14 28.87 -12.05
C ALA A 29 -17.33 29.24 -13.53
N GLU A 30 -16.66 30.28 -14.00
CA GLU A 30 -16.68 30.76 -15.40
C GLU A 30 -15.91 29.81 -16.34
N GLY A 31 -14.98 29.02 -15.80
CA GLY A 31 -14.42 27.86 -16.51
C GLY A 31 -15.38 26.68 -16.66
N SER A 32 -16.59 26.75 -16.08
CA SER A 32 -17.59 25.67 -16.11
C SER A 32 -18.85 26.01 -16.91
N ASP A 33 -19.14 27.27 -17.22
CA ASP A 33 -20.31 27.69 -17.99
C ASP A 33 -19.89 28.41 -19.29
N GLY A 34 -19.56 27.60 -20.30
CA GLY A 34 -19.53 28.05 -21.70
C GLY A 34 -20.90 27.94 -22.35
N ASP A 35 -21.52 29.09 -22.64
CA ASP A 35 -22.64 29.30 -23.57
C ASP A 35 -22.11 29.06 -25.02
N GLY A 36 -22.72 28.34 -25.95
CA GLY A 36 -24.00 27.66 -26.02
C GLY A 36 -24.31 27.33 -27.49
N ASP A 37 -23.74 26.23 -28.01
CA ASP A 37 -24.08 25.67 -29.32
C ASP A 37 -24.51 24.23 -29.07
N GLY A 38 -25.66 23.82 -29.62
CA GLY A 38 -26.29 22.51 -29.38
C GLY A 38 -25.56 21.30 -29.96
N GLU A 39 -24.24 21.20 -29.76
CA GLU A 39 -23.51 19.96 -29.84
C GLU A 39 -23.92 19.15 -28.60
N LYS A 40 -24.49 17.96 -28.79
CA LYS A 40 -24.68 17.01 -27.69
C LYS A 40 -23.33 16.96 -26.99
N ASN A 41 -23.28 17.39 -25.73
CA ASN A 41 -22.14 17.16 -24.86
C ASN A 41 -22.01 15.64 -24.72
N GLU A 42 -21.40 15.01 -25.73
CA GLU A 42 -20.90 13.67 -25.69
C GLU A 42 -19.90 13.73 -24.54
N LYS A 43 -20.32 13.20 -23.39
CA LYS A 43 -19.42 13.02 -22.26
C LYS A 43 -18.24 12.29 -22.82
N LYS A 44 -17.15 13.02 -23.04
CA LYS A 44 -15.93 12.48 -23.63
C LYS A 44 -15.37 11.58 -22.56
N ASP A 45 -15.76 10.30 -22.60
CA ASP A 45 -15.29 9.29 -21.68
C ASP A 45 -13.77 9.37 -21.72
N GLN A 46 -13.20 9.85 -20.62
CA GLN A 46 -11.76 10.00 -20.53
C GLN A 46 -11.19 8.59 -20.56
N GLY A 47 -10.48 8.25 -21.65
CA GLY A 47 -9.74 7.00 -21.78
C GLY A 47 -8.82 6.81 -20.57
N VAL A 48 -8.52 5.55 -20.25
CA VAL A 48 -7.68 5.14 -19.11
C VAL A 48 -6.26 5.70 -19.21
N ILE A 49 -5.77 6.00 -20.42
CA ILE A 49 -4.44 6.58 -20.66
C ILE A 49 -4.26 7.93 -19.93
N VAL A 50 -5.26 8.81 -19.91
CA VAL A 50 -5.11 10.15 -19.32
C VAL A 50 -4.93 10.09 -17.80
N PRO A 51 -5.79 9.38 -17.03
CA PRO A 51 -5.56 9.15 -15.61
C PRO A 51 -4.23 8.43 -15.35
N LEU A 52 -3.91 7.40 -16.12
CA LEU A 52 -2.67 6.64 -15.95
C LEU A 52 -1.44 7.53 -16.11
N ALA A 53 -1.38 8.34 -17.18
CA ALA A 53 -0.29 9.28 -17.42
C ALA A 53 -0.19 10.34 -16.32
N THR A 54 -1.34 10.83 -15.84
CA THR A 54 -1.40 11.83 -14.76
C THR A 54 -0.84 11.26 -13.46
N PHE A 55 -1.35 10.10 -13.00
CA PHE A 55 -0.86 9.46 -11.77
C PHE A 55 0.59 9.03 -11.88
N PHE A 56 1.02 8.57 -13.05
CA PHE A 56 2.42 8.25 -13.30
C PHE A 56 3.31 9.50 -13.19
N GLY A 57 2.92 10.61 -13.82
CA GLY A 57 3.65 11.87 -13.76
C GLY A 57 3.77 12.41 -12.34
N VAL A 58 2.66 12.44 -11.59
CA VAL A 58 2.66 12.85 -10.18
C VAL A 58 3.51 11.89 -9.33
N GLY A 59 3.43 10.58 -9.58
CA GLY A 59 4.24 9.57 -8.91
C GLY A 59 5.75 9.77 -9.13
N VAL A 60 6.16 10.01 -10.37
CA VAL A 60 7.57 10.30 -10.72
C VAL A 60 8.03 11.60 -10.06
N PHE A 61 7.22 12.66 -10.10
CA PHE A 61 7.53 13.93 -9.44
C PHE A 61 7.73 13.75 -7.94
N CYS A 62 6.79 13.10 -7.25
CA CYS A 62 6.89 12.81 -5.81
C CYS A 62 8.09 11.92 -5.48
N PHE A 63 8.39 10.93 -6.32
CA PHE A 63 9.54 10.05 -6.13
C PHE A 63 10.88 10.80 -6.25
N LEU A 64 11.01 11.67 -7.26
CA LEU A 64 12.20 12.49 -7.43
C LEU A 64 12.35 13.50 -6.29
N LEU A 65 11.25 14.14 -5.89
CA LEU A 65 11.21 15.02 -4.71
C LEU A 65 11.67 14.27 -3.47
N PHE A 66 11.15 13.07 -3.22
CA PHE A 66 11.59 12.21 -2.12
C PHE A 66 13.10 11.90 -2.21
N CYS A 67 13.60 11.52 -3.39
CA CYS A 67 15.02 11.24 -3.57
C CYS A 67 15.91 12.45 -3.21
N CYS A 68 15.50 13.66 -3.60
CA CYS A 68 16.19 14.90 -3.26
C CYS A 68 16.10 15.21 -1.74
N VAL A 69 14.89 15.26 -1.20
CA VAL A 69 14.62 15.61 0.21
C VAL A 69 15.31 14.63 1.16
N ARG A 70 15.30 13.33 0.86
CA ARG A 70 16.00 12.28 1.63
C ARG A 70 17.50 12.55 1.74
N THR A 71 18.12 13.10 0.70
CA THR A 71 19.56 13.39 0.75
C THR A 71 19.91 14.62 1.57
N VAL A 72 19.00 15.60 1.64
CA VAL A 72 19.17 16.85 2.39
C VAL A 72 18.85 16.64 3.87
N PHE A 73 17.69 16.06 4.20
CA PHE A 73 17.18 15.94 5.57
C PHE A 73 17.36 14.54 6.16
N ARG A 74 18.62 14.08 6.29
CA ARG A 74 18.91 12.70 6.71
C ARG A 74 18.44 12.36 8.12
N ASP A 75 18.39 13.33 9.02
CA ASP A 75 18.02 13.09 10.41
C ASP A 75 16.52 12.81 10.57
N ILE A 76 15.68 13.44 9.74
CA ILE A 76 14.23 13.22 9.70
C ILE A 76 13.90 11.85 9.08
N TYR A 77 14.60 11.47 8.01
CA TYR A 77 14.32 10.24 7.27
C TYR A 77 15.02 8.99 7.82
N ALA A 78 15.90 9.12 8.82
CA ALA A 78 16.57 7.99 9.46
C ALA A 78 16.57 8.08 11.00
N PRO A 79 15.41 8.23 11.67
CA PRO A 79 15.37 8.43 13.12
C PRO A 79 15.85 7.20 13.89
N ARG A 80 15.57 5.98 13.38
CA ARG A 80 16.05 4.72 13.96
C ARG A 80 17.58 4.58 13.96
N ARG A 81 18.29 5.44 13.22
CA ARG A 81 19.76 5.51 13.26
C ARG A 81 20.28 6.08 14.58
N SER A 82 19.48 6.89 15.27
CA SER A 82 19.84 7.50 16.54
C SER A 82 19.68 6.56 17.74
N LEU A 83 19.15 5.34 17.53
CA LEU A 83 18.96 4.36 18.58
C LEU A 83 20.30 3.69 18.96
N ALA A 84 20.48 3.44 20.26
CA ALA A 84 21.68 2.81 20.81
C ALA A 84 21.82 1.32 20.42
N GLY A 85 20.72 0.65 20.08
CA GLY A 85 20.68 -0.75 19.64
C GLY A 85 19.82 -0.94 18.39
N GLY A 86 20.13 -1.96 17.59
CA GLY A 86 19.35 -2.31 16.37
C GLY A 86 19.54 -1.34 15.20
N ARG A 87 20.69 -0.65 15.13
CA ARG A 87 20.97 0.36 14.10
C ARG A 87 20.99 -0.26 12.69
N PRO A 88 20.17 0.25 11.75
CA PRO A 88 20.24 -0.17 10.36
C PRO A 88 21.60 0.16 9.74
N PRO A 89 22.10 -0.66 8.81
CA PRO A 89 23.40 -0.43 8.20
C PRO A 89 23.40 0.84 7.32
N ARG A 90 24.59 1.40 7.07
CA ARG A 90 24.71 2.72 6.45
C ARG A 90 24.29 2.68 4.97
N LEU A 91 23.27 3.47 4.63
CA LEU A 91 22.85 3.68 3.25
C LEU A 91 23.88 4.57 2.50
N PRO A 92 24.18 4.28 1.22
CA PRO A 92 25.04 5.11 0.40
C PRO A 92 24.44 6.50 0.17
N LYS A 93 25.31 7.51 -0.04
CA LYS A 93 24.93 8.92 -0.15
C LYS A 93 24.28 9.31 -1.49
N GLY A 94 24.29 8.44 -2.50
CA GLY A 94 23.74 8.73 -3.82
C GLY A 94 22.21 8.83 -3.85
N LEU A 95 21.65 9.53 -4.85
CA LEU A 95 20.21 9.76 -5.02
C LEU A 95 19.43 8.45 -5.18
N PHE A 96 19.91 7.52 -6.02
CA PHE A 96 19.27 6.23 -6.29
C PHE A 96 20.01 5.02 -5.70
N SER A 97 21.21 5.22 -5.14
CA SER A 97 22.05 4.14 -4.63
C SER A 97 21.45 3.38 -3.44
N TRP A 98 20.40 3.92 -2.81
CA TRP A 98 19.70 3.26 -1.70
C TRP A 98 18.82 2.10 -2.17
N ALA A 99 18.23 2.18 -3.36
CA ALA A 99 17.28 1.18 -3.85
C ALA A 99 17.90 -0.22 -3.96
N PRO A 100 19.02 -0.43 -4.68
CA PRO A 100 19.63 -1.76 -4.76
C PRO A 100 20.12 -2.24 -3.38
N TYR A 101 20.51 -1.34 -2.49
CA TYR A 101 20.92 -1.69 -1.14
C TYR A 101 19.75 -2.24 -0.30
N VAL A 102 18.57 -1.63 -0.41
CA VAL A 102 17.36 -2.08 0.28
C VAL A 102 16.86 -3.40 -0.28
N PHE A 103 16.83 -3.57 -1.61
CA PHE A 103 16.35 -4.81 -2.23
C PHE A 103 17.25 -6.02 -1.99
N ASN A 104 18.56 -5.81 -1.80
CA ASN A 104 19.54 -6.88 -1.55
C ASN A 104 19.87 -7.07 -0.06
N MET A 105 19.12 -6.44 0.86
CA MET A 105 19.39 -6.57 2.29
C MET A 105 19.08 -8.00 2.76
N PRO A 106 20.01 -8.65 3.50
CA PRO A 106 19.80 -10.00 4.01
C PRO A 106 18.73 -10.00 5.10
N GLU A 107 17.92 -11.06 5.11
CA GLU A 107 16.75 -11.15 5.98
C GLU A 107 17.11 -11.16 7.47
N SER A 108 18.25 -11.76 7.85
CA SER A 108 18.74 -11.76 9.23
C SER A 108 18.97 -10.34 9.79
N VAL A 109 19.43 -9.42 8.93
CA VAL A 109 19.62 -8.00 9.29
C VAL A 109 18.27 -7.29 9.40
N LEU A 110 17.32 -7.60 8.52
CA LEU A 110 15.96 -7.06 8.60
C LEU A 110 15.25 -7.47 9.90
N ILE A 111 15.36 -8.73 10.32
CA ILE A 111 14.73 -9.23 11.56
C ILE A 111 15.24 -8.47 12.79
N SER A 112 16.54 -8.19 12.86
CA SER A 112 17.15 -7.48 14.00
C SER A 112 16.91 -5.97 14.03
N THR A 113 16.53 -5.36 12.90
CA THR A 113 16.39 -3.89 12.77
C THR A 113 14.92 -3.44 12.71
N VAL A 114 14.09 -4.16 11.95
CA VAL A 114 12.66 -3.85 11.76
C VAL A 114 11.79 -4.66 12.72
N GLY A 115 12.22 -5.87 13.10
CA GLY A 115 11.45 -6.82 13.89
C GLY A 115 10.76 -7.88 13.04
N LEU A 116 10.27 -8.93 13.69
CA LEU A 116 9.67 -10.09 13.01
C LEU A 116 8.44 -9.70 12.18
N ASP A 117 7.52 -8.92 12.75
CA ASP A 117 6.26 -8.54 12.11
C ASP A 117 6.48 -7.75 10.81
N GLY A 118 7.39 -6.77 10.83
CA GLY A 118 7.74 -6.02 9.63
C GLY A 118 8.36 -6.91 8.55
N VAL A 119 9.20 -7.88 8.92
CA VAL A 119 9.77 -8.84 7.95
C VAL A 119 8.70 -9.75 7.35
N MET A 120 7.72 -10.20 8.14
CA MET A 120 6.59 -10.97 7.64
C MET A 120 5.79 -10.17 6.60
N LEU A 121 5.49 -8.90 6.89
CA LEU A 121 4.81 -8.01 5.93
C LEU A 121 5.63 -7.78 4.65
N LEU A 122 6.95 -7.60 4.75
CA LEU A 122 7.82 -7.45 3.58
C LEU A 122 7.86 -8.74 2.74
N ARG A 123 7.92 -9.91 3.38
CA ARG A 123 7.83 -11.21 2.72
C ARG A 123 6.49 -11.39 2.01
N PHE A 124 5.38 -10.95 2.62
CA PHE A 124 4.05 -10.95 2.00
C PHE A 124 4.05 -10.15 0.70
N PHE A 125 4.49 -8.89 0.73
CA PHE A 125 4.53 -8.06 -0.49
C PHE A 125 5.45 -8.63 -1.57
N LYS A 126 6.61 -9.18 -1.19
CA LYS A 126 7.52 -9.84 -2.13
C LYS A 126 6.88 -11.07 -2.78
N MET A 127 6.11 -11.85 -2.01
CA MET A 127 5.36 -12.99 -2.51
C MET A 127 4.25 -12.54 -3.46
N CYS A 128 3.43 -11.56 -3.06
CA CYS A 128 2.37 -10.99 -3.90
C CYS A 128 2.94 -10.47 -5.23
N GLY A 129 4.04 -9.72 -5.19
CA GLY A 129 4.68 -9.22 -6.40
C GLY A 129 5.12 -10.33 -7.36
N ARG A 130 5.71 -11.43 -6.85
CA ARG A 130 6.09 -12.58 -7.67
C ARG A 130 4.87 -13.33 -8.22
N LEU A 131 3.83 -13.50 -7.40
CA LEU A 131 2.57 -14.11 -7.81
C LEU A 131 1.91 -13.33 -8.94
N PHE A 132 1.65 -12.04 -8.73
CA PHE A 132 1.02 -11.19 -9.75
C PHE A 132 1.87 -11.09 -11.01
N LEU A 133 3.20 -11.04 -10.92
CA LEU A 133 4.06 -11.06 -12.10
C LEU A 133 3.84 -12.32 -12.95
N ILE A 134 3.79 -13.50 -12.33
CA ILE A 134 3.55 -14.76 -13.06
C ILE A 134 2.13 -14.80 -13.64
N LEU A 135 1.12 -14.40 -12.86
CA LEU A 135 -0.27 -14.35 -13.33
C LEU A 135 -0.44 -13.37 -14.49
N THR A 136 0.20 -12.20 -14.42
CA THR A 136 0.20 -11.20 -15.49
C THR A 136 0.90 -11.73 -16.74
N LEU A 137 2.05 -12.40 -16.62
CA LEU A 137 2.73 -13.01 -17.77
C LEU A 137 1.86 -14.07 -18.45
N LEU A 138 1.22 -14.96 -17.68
CA LEU A 138 0.30 -15.96 -18.23
C LEU A 138 -0.97 -15.33 -18.83
N GLY A 139 -1.50 -14.30 -18.16
CA GLY A 139 -2.65 -13.54 -18.64
C GLY A 139 -2.38 -12.85 -19.96
N LEU A 140 -1.23 -12.18 -20.09
CA LEU A 140 -0.81 -11.52 -21.33
C LEU A 140 -0.43 -12.51 -22.43
N ALA A 141 0.16 -13.66 -22.08
CA ALA A 141 0.58 -14.64 -23.07
C ALA A 141 -0.57 -15.47 -23.64
N ILE A 142 -1.66 -15.69 -22.88
CA ILE A 142 -2.69 -16.66 -23.25
C ILE A 142 -4.10 -16.06 -23.21
N VAL A 143 -4.49 -15.42 -22.10
CA VAL A 143 -5.85 -14.88 -21.94
C VAL A 143 -6.08 -13.67 -22.84
N ALA A 144 -5.11 -12.75 -22.93
CA ALA A 144 -5.21 -11.56 -23.77
C ALA A 144 -5.34 -11.91 -25.27
N PRO A 145 -4.48 -12.78 -25.85
CA PRO A 145 -4.67 -13.24 -27.23
C PRO A 145 -5.99 -13.97 -27.44
N THR A 146 -6.40 -14.82 -26.49
CA THR A 146 -7.70 -15.52 -26.57
C THR A 146 -8.86 -14.55 -26.70
N ASN A 147 -8.87 -13.49 -25.88
CA ASN A 147 -9.90 -12.46 -25.95
C ASN A 147 -9.88 -11.71 -27.28
N TYR A 148 -8.69 -11.34 -27.76
CA TYR A 148 -8.53 -10.62 -29.02
C TYR A 148 -9.01 -11.44 -30.24
N TYR A 149 -8.58 -12.70 -30.34
CA TYR A 149 -8.89 -13.56 -31.49
C TYR A 149 -10.31 -14.15 -31.45
N ALA A 150 -11.01 -14.11 -30.31
CA ALA A 150 -12.38 -14.57 -30.22
C ALA A 150 -13.35 -13.75 -31.09
N ASN A 151 -13.09 -12.45 -31.23
CA ASN A 151 -13.81 -11.54 -32.13
C ASN A 151 -12.91 -10.34 -32.46
N PRO A 152 -12.05 -10.41 -33.50
CA PRO A 152 -11.07 -9.37 -33.75
C PRO A 152 -11.75 -8.04 -34.11
N PRO A 153 -11.42 -6.92 -33.43
CA PRO A 153 -11.99 -5.63 -33.74
C PRO A 153 -11.53 -5.14 -35.12
N ALA A 154 -12.43 -4.51 -35.88
CA ALA A 154 -12.06 -3.81 -37.11
C ALA A 154 -11.35 -2.50 -36.74
N LEU A 155 -10.02 -2.51 -36.72
CA LEU A 155 -9.19 -1.37 -36.30
C LEU A 155 -8.84 -0.41 -37.45
N GLU A 156 -9.45 -0.57 -38.63
CA GLU A 156 -9.04 0.14 -39.85
C GLU A 156 -9.26 1.66 -39.80
N ASP A 157 -10.12 2.18 -38.92
CA ASP A 157 -10.46 3.63 -38.88
C ASP A 157 -10.37 4.27 -37.48
N CYS A 158 -9.72 3.63 -36.51
CA CYS A 158 -9.65 4.15 -35.14
C CYS A 158 -8.37 4.96 -34.87
N LYS A 159 -8.51 6.25 -34.54
CA LYS A 159 -7.39 7.12 -34.08
C LYS A 159 -7.64 7.66 -32.66
N GLY A 160 -6.59 7.71 -31.85
CA GLY A 160 -6.63 8.30 -30.50
C GLY A 160 -7.40 7.45 -29.47
N ILE A 161 -8.12 8.11 -28.56
CA ILE A 161 -8.86 7.50 -27.44
C ILE A 161 -9.87 6.44 -27.90
N LEU A 162 -10.46 6.57 -29.09
CA LEU A 162 -11.37 5.56 -29.67
C LEU A 162 -10.69 4.20 -29.88
N CYS A 163 -9.41 4.18 -30.26
CA CYS A 163 -8.64 2.95 -30.41
C CYS A 163 -8.35 2.29 -29.04
N GLU A 164 -8.18 3.09 -27.99
CA GLU A 164 -8.00 2.59 -26.63
C GLU A 164 -9.23 1.84 -26.13
N HIS A 165 -10.42 2.42 -26.26
CA HIS A 165 -11.66 1.77 -25.85
C HIS A 165 -11.91 0.48 -26.65
N ALA A 166 -11.65 0.49 -27.96
CA ALA A 166 -11.77 -0.70 -28.80
C ALA A 166 -10.78 -1.80 -28.38
N LEU A 167 -9.54 -1.45 -28.06
CA LEU A 167 -8.51 -2.40 -27.63
C LEU A 167 -8.81 -2.96 -26.22
N LEU A 168 -9.21 -2.12 -25.27
CA LEU A 168 -9.61 -2.56 -23.92
C LEU A 168 -10.85 -3.45 -23.97
N TYR A 169 -11.81 -3.14 -24.84
CA TYR A 169 -12.95 -3.99 -25.11
C TYR A 169 -12.52 -5.34 -25.68
N ALA A 170 -11.66 -5.34 -26.71
CA ALA A 170 -11.18 -6.55 -27.37
C ALA A 170 -10.36 -7.47 -26.45
N LEU A 171 -9.64 -6.90 -25.48
CA LEU A 171 -8.90 -7.64 -24.46
C LEU A 171 -9.76 -8.10 -23.28
N SER A 172 -11.03 -7.69 -23.21
CA SER A 172 -11.95 -8.07 -22.15
C SER A 172 -12.73 -9.35 -22.50
N ILE A 173 -13.19 -10.07 -21.48
CA ILE A 173 -14.04 -11.25 -21.65
C ILE A 173 -15.35 -10.92 -22.39
N ARG A 174 -15.79 -9.66 -22.37
CA ARG A 174 -16.97 -9.19 -23.09
C ARG A 174 -16.84 -9.35 -24.62
N ASN A 175 -15.62 -9.41 -25.15
CA ASN A 175 -15.40 -9.63 -26.57
C ASN A 175 -15.74 -11.07 -27.02
N VAL A 176 -15.77 -12.02 -26.08
CA VAL A 176 -15.99 -13.43 -26.38
C VAL A 176 -17.50 -13.70 -26.58
N PRO A 177 -17.93 -14.25 -27.73
CA PRO A 177 -19.35 -14.49 -27.98
C PRO A 177 -19.91 -15.61 -27.09
N PHE A 178 -21.20 -15.52 -26.77
CA PHE A 178 -21.91 -16.53 -26.00
C PHE A 178 -21.85 -17.90 -26.69
N GLN A 179 -21.73 -18.98 -25.90
CA GLN A 179 -21.59 -20.38 -26.36
C GLN A 179 -20.30 -20.69 -27.16
N SER A 180 -19.30 -19.82 -27.11
CA SER A 180 -18.03 -20.06 -27.78
C SER A 180 -17.11 -21.03 -27.02
N ARG A 181 -16.35 -21.85 -27.78
CA ARG A 181 -15.32 -22.74 -27.22
C ARG A 181 -14.22 -21.99 -26.49
N TRP A 182 -13.98 -20.72 -26.85
CA TRP A 182 -13.01 -19.85 -26.18
C TRP A 182 -13.33 -19.63 -24.70
N LEU A 183 -14.61 -19.71 -24.29
CA LEU A 183 -15.01 -19.58 -22.88
C LEU A 183 -14.46 -20.73 -22.01
N SER A 184 -14.27 -21.92 -22.58
CA SER A 184 -13.66 -23.06 -21.86
C SER A 184 -12.22 -22.79 -21.46
N ILE A 185 -11.49 -21.95 -22.22
CA ILE A 185 -10.12 -21.55 -21.88
C ILE A 185 -10.14 -20.68 -20.62
N HIS A 186 -11.08 -19.73 -20.49
CA HIS A 186 -11.23 -18.94 -19.27
C HIS A 186 -11.49 -19.81 -18.03
N LEU A 187 -12.34 -20.82 -18.17
CA LEU A 187 -12.62 -21.76 -17.08
C LEU A 187 -11.33 -22.49 -16.65
N LEU A 188 -10.59 -23.05 -17.62
CA LEU A 188 -9.32 -23.72 -17.37
C LEU A 188 -8.31 -22.79 -16.68
N PHE A 189 -8.14 -21.57 -17.19
CA PHE A 189 -7.20 -20.59 -16.64
C PHE A 189 -7.59 -20.10 -15.25
N THR A 190 -8.87 -20.02 -14.94
CA THR A 190 -9.34 -19.70 -13.59
C THR A 190 -8.87 -20.76 -12.59
N TRP A 191 -8.96 -22.05 -12.95
CA TRP A 191 -8.42 -23.13 -12.13
C TRP A 191 -6.89 -23.06 -12.02
N ILE A 192 -6.19 -22.83 -13.13
CA ILE A 192 -4.72 -22.70 -13.14
C ILE A 192 -4.26 -21.55 -12.24
N PHE A 193 -4.87 -20.36 -12.37
CA PHE A 193 -4.55 -19.19 -11.55
C PHE A 193 -4.83 -19.45 -10.07
N SER A 194 -5.95 -20.11 -9.76
CA SER A 194 -6.30 -20.48 -8.39
C SER A 194 -5.29 -21.45 -7.78
N ILE A 195 -4.86 -22.47 -8.54
CA ILE A 195 -3.86 -23.44 -8.09
C ILE A 195 -2.50 -22.76 -7.87
N ILE A 196 -2.06 -21.91 -8.80
CA ILE A 196 -0.80 -21.15 -8.67
C ILE A 196 -0.85 -20.27 -7.43
N ALA A 197 -1.93 -19.51 -7.24
CA ALA A 197 -2.11 -18.66 -6.07
C ALA A 197 -2.09 -19.48 -4.78
N TYR A 198 -2.76 -20.64 -4.76
CA TYR A 198 -2.77 -21.53 -3.61
C TYR A 198 -1.38 -22.10 -3.29
N ILE A 199 -0.59 -22.48 -4.29
CA ILE A 199 0.80 -22.96 -4.12
C ILE A 199 1.67 -21.85 -3.51
N TYR A 200 1.56 -20.62 -4.00
CA TYR A 200 2.30 -19.49 -3.44
C TYR A 200 1.87 -19.18 -2.01
N LEU A 201 0.57 -19.28 -1.71
CA LEU A 201 0.03 -19.03 -0.38
C LEU A 201 0.49 -20.09 0.64
N ILE A 202 0.47 -21.38 0.27
CA ILE A 202 0.94 -22.45 1.18
C ILE A 202 2.45 -22.37 1.39
N ALA A 203 3.22 -22.06 0.35
CA ALA A 203 4.66 -21.86 0.48
C ALA A 203 4.97 -20.66 1.40
N TYR A 204 4.22 -19.57 1.26
CA TYR A 204 4.33 -18.41 2.14
C TYR A 204 3.96 -18.76 3.59
N TYR A 205 2.82 -19.42 3.81
CA TYR A 205 2.36 -19.82 5.13
C TYR A 205 3.38 -20.70 5.85
N ARG A 206 3.91 -21.73 5.18
CA ARG A 206 4.97 -22.58 5.73
C ARG A 206 6.23 -21.78 6.06
N GLY A 207 6.64 -20.88 5.17
CA GLY A 207 7.79 -20.00 5.40
C GLY A 207 7.59 -19.03 6.56
N MET A 208 6.37 -18.58 6.83
CA MET A 208 6.04 -17.75 7.99
C MET A 208 6.11 -18.52 9.29
N VAL A 209 5.52 -19.72 9.33
CA VAL A 209 5.52 -20.58 10.52
C VAL A 209 6.96 -20.91 10.92
N GLU A 210 7.78 -21.32 9.95
CA GLU A 210 9.19 -21.61 10.19
C GLU A 210 9.95 -20.39 10.74
N LEU A 211 9.75 -19.23 10.11
CA LEU A 211 10.42 -18.00 10.56
C LEU A 211 10.00 -17.60 11.98
N LYS A 212 8.72 -17.77 12.32
CA LYS A 212 8.19 -17.49 13.66
C LYS A 212 8.80 -18.43 14.69
N LEU A 213 8.82 -19.74 14.41
CA LEU A 213 9.39 -20.74 15.30
C LEU A 213 10.87 -20.48 15.56
N GLN A 214 11.66 -20.24 14.50
CA GLN A 214 13.08 -19.91 14.61
C GLN A 214 13.31 -18.62 15.42
N TYR A 215 12.48 -17.60 15.21
CA TYR A 215 12.58 -16.35 15.96
C TYR A 215 12.29 -16.56 17.45
N ASP A 216 11.20 -17.27 17.77
CA ASP A 216 10.79 -17.55 19.15
C ASP A 216 11.86 -18.37 19.87
N GLU A 217 12.41 -19.41 19.23
CA GLU A 217 13.53 -20.20 19.77
C GLU A 217 14.78 -19.35 20.00
N HIS A 218 15.15 -18.50 19.04
CA HIS A 218 16.31 -17.63 19.15
C HIS A 218 16.14 -16.59 20.28
N VAL A 219 14.95 -16.03 20.43
CA VAL A 219 14.62 -15.10 21.53
C VAL A 219 14.70 -15.82 22.87
N LEU A 220 14.07 -16.99 23.01
CA LEU A 220 14.08 -17.78 24.24
C LEU A 220 15.51 -18.14 24.69
N ARG A 221 16.37 -18.53 23.75
CA ARG A 221 17.78 -18.85 24.01
C ARG A 221 18.55 -17.61 24.46
N ARG A 222 18.36 -16.46 23.81
CA ARG A 222 19.05 -15.21 24.15
C ARG A 222 18.64 -14.67 25.52
N THR A 223 17.35 -14.74 25.84
CA THR A 223 16.83 -14.21 27.11
C THR A 223 16.83 -15.24 28.23
N ARG A 224 17.33 -16.47 28.01
CA ARG A 224 17.28 -17.57 29.00
C ARG A 224 15.90 -17.73 29.64
N MET A 225 14.84 -17.62 28.85
CA MET A 225 13.44 -17.61 29.32
C MET A 225 13.06 -16.49 30.32
N SER A 226 13.87 -15.43 30.45
CA SER A 226 13.57 -14.29 31.35
C SER A 226 12.59 -13.26 30.77
N LYS A 227 12.12 -13.46 29.54
CA LYS A 227 11.19 -12.53 28.88
C LYS A 227 9.84 -12.58 29.61
N ILE A 228 9.41 -11.43 30.14
CA ILE A 228 8.21 -11.33 30.97
C ILE A 228 6.97 -11.81 30.20
N GLU A 229 6.86 -11.49 28.91
CA GLU A 229 5.71 -11.91 28.10
C GLU A 229 5.60 -13.43 27.89
N MET A 230 6.68 -14.19 28.10
CA MET A 230 6.66 -15.65 27.93
C MET A 230 6.37 -16.40 29.24
N ARG A 231 6.37 -15.70 30.38
CA ARG A 231 6.09 -16.25 31.73
C ARG A 231 4.85 -15.63 32.40
N SER A 232 4.27 -14.60 31.80
CA SER A 232 3.07 -13.94 32.28
C SER A 232 1.83 -14.48 31.56
N VAL A 233 0.82 -14.87 32.32
CA VAL A 233 -0.49 -15.27 31.81
C VAL A 233 -1.53 -14.26 32.29
N ILE A 234 -2.36 -13.77 31.38
CA ILE A 234 -3.47 -12.88 31.74
C ILE A 234 -4.69 -13.74 32.05
N LEU A 235 -5.21 -13.62 33.27
CA LEU A 235 -6.38 -14.34 33.75
C LEU A 235 -7.62 -13.44 33.66
N PHE A 236 -8.70 -13.95 33.06
CA PHE A 236 -9.98 -13.25 32.94
C PHE A 236 -11.07 -13.97 33.73
N GLY A 237 -12.04 -13.23 34.27
CA GLY A 237 -13.24 -13.83 34.89
C GLY A 237 -13.01 -14.40 36.29
N ILE A 238 -12.17 -13.77 37.11
CA ILE A 238 -11.83 -14.27 38.45
C ILE A 238 -13.06 -14.21 39.39
N PRO A 239 -13.48 -15.35 39.99
CA PRO A 239 -14.56 -15.40 40.99
C PRO A 239 -14.31 -14.44 42.16
N ARG A 240 -15.38 -13.93 42.80
CA ARG A 240 -15.26 -12.95 43.90
C ARG A 240 -14.34 -13.41 45.03
N GLU A 241 -14.34 -14.70 45.32
CA GLU A 241 -13.54 -15.35 46.36
C GLU A 241 -12.03 -15.37 46.06
N LEU A 242 -11.62 -15.36 44.79
CA LEU A 242 -10.21 -15.49 44.36
C LEU A 242 -9.62 -14.17 43.87
N ARG A 243 -10.27 -13.02 44.12
CA ARG A 243 -9.77 -11.72 43.66
C ARG A 243 -8.62 -11.15 44.47
N HIS A 244 -8.43 -11.65 45.69
CA HIS A 244 -7.29 -11.27 46.50
C HIS A 244 -6.03 -11.95 45.96
N GLU A 245 -4.95 -11.19 45.87
CA GLU A 245 -3.66 -11.63 45.29
C GLU A 245 -3.13 -12.90 45.96
N VAL A 246 -3.25 -12.99 47.29
CA VAL A 246 -2.76 -14.14 48.07
C VAL A 246 -3.57 -15.41 47.80
N ASP A 247 -4.90 -15.29 47.70
CA ASP A 247 -5.80 -16.41 47.44
C ASP A 247 -5.63 -16.93 46.01
N LEU A 248 -5.46 -16.00 45.06
CA LEU A 248 -5.17 -16.33 43.67
C LEU A 248 -3.81 -17.01 43.51
N ALA A 249 -2.77 -16.48 44.14
CA ALA A 249 -1.43 -17.07 44.12
C ALA A 249 -1.45 -18.48 44.72
N SER A 250 -2.07 -18.65 45.89
CA SER A 250 -2.20 -19.95 46.56
C SER A 250 -2.95 -20.97 45.69
N TYR A 251 -4.02 -20.53 45.01
CA TYR A 251 -4.76 -21.39 44.08
C TYR A 251 -3.91 -21.84 42.89
N ILE A 252 -3.17 -20.91 42.26
CA ILE A 252 -2.33 -21.21 41.10
C ILE A 252 -1.13 -22.08 41.48
N GLU A 253 -0.48 -21.82 42.63
CA GLU A 253 0.60 -22.67 43.15
C GLU A 253 0.08 -24.08 43.51
N GLY A 254 -1.15 -24.17 44.01
CA GLY A 254 -1.85 -25.45 44.26
C GLY A 254 -2.06 -26.31 43.01
N LEU A 255 -2.05 -25.73 41.80
CA LEU A 255 -2.13 -26.47 40.54
C LEU A 255 -0.81 -27.15 40.13
N GLY A 256 0.30 -26.87 40.84
CA GLY A 256 1.61 -27.48 40.55
C GLY A 256 2.30 -26.96 39.28
N ILE A 257 1.86 -25.81 38.76
CA ILE A 257 2.38 -25.22 37.49
C ILE A 257 3.71 -24.49 37.70
N GLY A 258 4.05 -24.13 38.95
CA GLY A 258 5.28 -23.42 39.31
C GLY A 258 5.04 -22.44 40.46
N LYS A 259 6.10 -21.74 40.88
CA LYS A 259 5.98 -20.62 41.83
C LYS A 259 5.53 -19.37 41.10
N VAL A 260 4.61 -18.62 41.71
CA VAL A 260 4.16 -17.33 41.15
C VAL A 260 5.20 -16.27 41.49
N GLU A 261 5.67 -15.53 40.48
CA GLU A 261 6.49 -14.34 40.68
C GLU A 261 5.57 -13.12 40.78
N ASN A 262 5.60 -12.43 41.93
CA ASN A 262 4.93 -11.15 42.15
C ASN A 262 5.83 -9.96 41.80
#